data_AF-A0A2X2BXD1-F1
#
_entry.id   AF-A0A2X2BXD1-F1
#
_cell.length_a   1.000
_cell.length_b   1.000
_cell.length_c   1.000
_cell.angle_alpha   90.00
_cell.angle_beta   90.00
_cell.angle_gamma   90.00
#
_symmetry.space_group_name_H-M   'P 1'
#
loop_
_entity.id
_entity.type
_entity.pdbx_description
1 polymer ?
#
loop_
_entity_poly.entity_id
_entity_poly.type
_entity_poly.pdbx_seq_one_letter_code
_entity_poly.pdbx_strand_id
1 'polypeptide(L)'
;MMKLDPYINVDPGTMSPIQHGEVFVTDDGAETDLDLGHYERFIRTKMTRRNNFTTGRVYSEVLRKERRGDYLGATIQVIPHITNEIKERIIRGGEGHDVVLVEVGGTVGDIESLPFLEAIRQMAAEVGREHTFYLHLTLVPYLAASGEVKTKPTQHSVKELLSIGIQPDALICRSDRVIPANERAKNCTVL
;
A
#
# COMPACT_ATOMS: atom_id res chain seq x y z
N MET A 1 -7.24 9.41 1.88
CA MET A 1 -5.96 8.86 1.38
C MET A 1 -5.19 8.31 2.56
N MET A 2 -4.56 7.15 2.39
CA MET A 2 -3.76 6.48 3.40
C MET A 2 -2.52 5.88 2.75
N LYS A 3 -1.37 6.00 3.40
CA LYS A 3 -0.11 5.35 3.00
C LYS A 3 0.30 4.30 4.03
N LEU A 4 0.54 3.09 3.55
CA LEU A 4 1.04 1.98 4.33
C LEU A 4 2.50 1.75 3.97
N ASP A 5 3.40 1.93 4.93
CA ASP A 5 4.83 1.82 4.69
C ASP A 5 5.41 0.53 5.28
N PRO A 6 6.04 -0.33 4.47
CA PRO A 6 6.50 -1.64 4.93
C PRO A 6 7.75 -1.58 5.81
N TYR A 7 8.43 -0.44 5.89
CA TYR A 7 9.63 -0.29 6.71
C TYR A 7 9.33 -0.38 8.22
N ILE A 8 10.33 -0.83 8.98
CA ILE A 8 10.22 -1.16 10.42
C ILE A 8 10.35 0.07 11.33
N ASN A 9 10.87 1.20 10.84
CA ASN A 9 10.89 2.44 11.60
C ASN A 9 9.45 2.84 12.00
N VAL A 10 9.24 3.25 13.25
CA VAL A 10 7.91 3.64 13.76
C VAL A 10 7.41 4.92 13.07
N ASP A 11 8.34 5.81 12.77
CA ASP A 11 8.19 7.06 12.03
C ASP A 11 9.48 7.31 11.23
N PRO A 12 9.44 8.17 10.19
CA PRO A 12 10.62 8.48 9.39
C PRO A 12 11.56 9.49 10.07
N GLY A 13 11.25 10.01 11.27
CA GLY A 13 12.07 11.00 11.99
C GLY A 13 13.49 10.52 12.32
N THR A 14 13.68 9.21 12.37
CA THR A 14 14.99 8.56 12.59
C THR A 14 15.75 8.25 11.29
N MET A 15 15.15 8.48 10.12
CA MET A 15 15.75 8.19 8.82
C MET A 15 16.59 9.39 8.34
N SER A 16 17.68 9.10 7.63
CA SER A 16 18.52 10.15 7.03
C SER A 16 17.77 10.83 5.87
N PRO A 17 17.51 12.16 5.93
CA PRO A 17 16.77 12.85 4.87
C PRO A 17 17.50 12.84 3.52
N ILE A 18 18.83 12.75 3.54
CA ILE A 18 19.67 12.73 2.35
C ILE A 18 19.51 11.39 1.59
N GLN A 19 19.26 10.30 2.31
CA GLN A 19 19.19 8.96 1.72
C GLN A 19 17.76 8.53 1.42
N HIS A 20 16.80 8.98 2.21
CA HIS A 20 15.42 8.48 2.19
C HIS A 20 14.38 9.55 1.83
N GLY A 21 14.82 10.77 1.52
CA GLY A 21 13.95 11.90 1.23
C GLY A 21 13.58 12.68 2.49
N GLU A 22 13.01 13.86 2.29
CA GLU A 22 12.58 14.73 3.38
C GLU A 22 11.40 14.13 4.14
N VAL A 23 11.31 14.43 5.43
CA VAL A 23 10.15 14.11 6.26
C VAL A 23 9.07 15.16 6.03
N PHE A 24 7.82 14.71 5.85
CA PHE A 24 6.66 15.60 5.82
C PHE A 24 6.08 15.75 7.23
N VAL A 25 5.72 16.97 7.62
CA VAL A 25 5.10 17.25 8.93
C VAL A 25 3.65 17.69 8.71
N THR A 26 2.71 16.90 9.22
CA THR A 26 1.27 17.21 9.13
C THR A 26 0.86 18.32 10.10
N ASP A 27 -0.33 18.89 9.90
CA ASP A 27 -0.88 19.97 10.74
C ASP A 27 -1.08 19.54 12.21
N ASP A 28 -1.26 18.24 12.47
CA ASP A 28 -1.33 17.64 13.81
C ASP A 28 0.05 17.25 14.39
N GLY A 29 1.14 17.70 13.76
CA GLY A 29 2.51 17.59 14.25
C GLY A 29 3.11 16.17 14.15
N ALA A 30 2.62 15.34 13.23
CA ALA A 30 3.23 14.04 12.98
C ALA A 30 4.24 14.10 11.84
N GLU A 31 5.38 13.46 12.07
CA GLU A 31 6.40 13.18 11.07
C GLU A 31 5.98 11.97 10.24
N THR A 32 5.86 12.14 8.94
CA THR A 32 5.37 11.12 8.00
C THR A 32 6.22 11.08 6.72
N ASP A 33 5.99 10.06 5.90
CA ASP A 33 6.62 9.95 4.59
C ASP A 33 6.25 11.16 3.69
N LEU A 34 7.17 11.53 2.79
CA LEU A 34 7.03 12.63 1.83
C LEU A 34 5.78 12.49 0.94
N ASP A 35 5.35 11.26 0.69
CA ASP A 35 4.19 10.96 -0.15
C ASP A 35 2.91 11.63 0.35
N LEU A 36 2.75 11.82 1.65
CA LEU A 36 1.59 12.54 2.20
C LEU A 36 1.55 14.00 1.74
N GLY A 37 2.70 14.64 1.62
CA GLY A 37 2.81 16.00 1.07
C GLY A 37 2.46 16.05 -0.42
N HIS A 38 2.70 14.98 -1.19
CA HIS A 38 2.16 14.89 -2.54
C HIS A 38 0.63 14.84 -2.51
N TYR A 39 0.05 13.98 -1.68
CA TYR A 39 -1.40 13.84 -1.62
C TYR A 39 -2.09 15.13 -1.22
N GLU A 40 -1.65 15.82 -0.17
CA GLU A 40 -2.24 17.09 0.25
C GLU A 40 -2.32 18.10 -0.91
N ARG A 41 -1.24 18.18 -1.71
CA ARG A 41 -1.16 19.08 -2.86
C ARG A 41 -2.13 18.70 -3.99
N PHE A 42 -2.30 17.40 -4.24
CA PHE A 42 -3.18 16.91 -5.31
C PHE A 42 -4.67 16.94 -4.94
N ILE A 43 -5.03 16.47 -3.74
CA ILE A 43 -6.43 16.34 -3.32
C ILE A 43 -6.95 17.51 -2.47
N ARG A 44 -6.09 18.49 -2.16
CA ARG A 44 -6.43 19.72 -1.41
C ARG A 44 -7.10 19.46 -0.05
N THR A 45 -6.71 18.37 0.61
CA THR A 45 -7.18 17.97 1.94
C THR A 45 -6.00 17.88 2.87
N LYS A 46 -6.15 18.33 4.12
CA LYS A 46 -5.13 18.17 5.17
C LYS A 46 -5.06 16.71 5.62
N MET A 47 -3.87 16.14 5.60
CA MET A 47 -3.56 14.84 6.17
C MET A 47 -3.23 14.99 7.66
N THR A 48 -3.41 13.90 8.38
CA THR A 48 -3.12 13.75 9.80
C THR A 48 -2.26 12.53 10.01
N ARG A 49 -1.81 12.31 11.25
CA ARG A 49 -1.08 11.10 11.64
C ARG A 49 -1.83 9.77 11.43
N ARG A 50 -3.13 9.82 11.13
CA ARG A 50 -3.95 8.64 10.80
C ARG A 50 -3.79 8.22 9.33
N ASN A 51 -3.33 9.14 8.48
CA ASN A 51 -3.18 8.92 7.04
C ASN A 51 -1.88 8.20 6.67
N ASN A 52 -0.99 7.97 7.63
CA ASN A 52 0.25 7.20 7.44
C ASN A 52 0.47 6.23 8.60
N PHE A 53 0.84 5.00 8.29
CA PHE A 53 1.38 4.09 9.30
C PHE A 53 2.33 3.05 8.69
N THR A 54 3.26 2.63 9.52
CA THR A 54 4.39 1.78 9.14
C THR A 54 4.28 0.39 9.77
N THR A 55 5.03 -0.58 9.27
CA THR A 55 5.19 -1.90 9.92
C THR A 55 5.63 -1.72 11.37
N GLY A 56 6.60 -0.84 11.64
CA GLY A 56 7.07 -0.54 12.98
C GLY A 56 5.96 -0.13 13.95
N ARG A 57 5.10 0.80 13.50
CA ARG A 57 4.00 1.32 14.31
C ARG A 57 2.91 0.28 14.57
N VAL A 58 2.61 -0.55 13.57
CA VAL A 58 1.64 -1.65 13.70
C VAL A 58 2.14 -2.70 14.70
N TYR A 59 3.38 -3.15 14.55
CA TYR A 59 3.96 -4.18 15.42
C TYR A 59 4.14 -3.66 16.85
N SER A 60 4.60 -2.42 17.02
CA SER A 60 4.72 -1.78 18.32
C SER A 60 3.37 -1.75 19.07
N GLU A 61 2.29 -1.40 18.38
CA GLU A 61 0.95 -1.34 18.99
C GLU A 61 0.43 -2.73 19.38
N VAL A 62 0.61 -3.74 18.53
CA VAL A 62 0.20 -5.12 18.85
C VAL A 62 0.99 -5.66 20.04
N LEU A 63 2.30 -5.44 20.10
CA LEU A 63 3.13 -5.84 21.24
C LEU A 63 2.73 -5.10 22.53
N ARG A 64 2.36 -3.81 22.43
CA ARG A 64 1.87 -3.03 23.57
C ARG A 64 0.54 -3.55 24.10
N LYS A 65 -0.40 -3.93 23.22
CA LYS A 65 -1.68 -4.58 23.57
C LYS A 65 -1.44 -5.94 24.26
N GLU A 66 -0.47 -6.73 23.76
CA GLU A 66 -0.05 -7.99 24.38
C GLU A 66 0.48 -7.79 25.79
N ARG A 67 1.43 -6.88 25.99
CA ARG A 67 2.01 -6.61 27.31
C ARG A 67 1.02 -6.06 28.33
N ARG A 68 -0.05 -5.41 27.87
CA ARG A 68 -1.16 -4.95 28.73
C ARG A 68 -2.13 -6.07 29.11
N GLY A 69 -2.06 -7.22 28.44
CA GLY A 69 -2.95 -8.36 28.67
C GLY A 69 -4.23 -8.33 27.83
N ASP A 70 -4.33 -7.48 26.80
CA ASP A 70 -5.56 -7.34 25.99
C ASP A 70 -5.91 -8.63 25.24
N TYR A 71 -4.91 -9.47 24.93
CA TYR A 71 -5.10 -10.75 24.25
C TYR A 71 -5.27 -11.94 25.22
N LEU A 72 -5.47 -11.69 26.53
CA LEU A 72 -5.81 -12.71 27.53
C LEU A 72 -4.83 -13.91 27.58
N GLY A 73 -3.54 -13.66 27.31
CA GLY A 73 -2.49 -14.69 27.30
C GLY A 73 -2.44 -15.55 26.04
N ALA A 74 -3.19 -15.20 24.99
CA ALA A 74 -3.12 -15.88 23.69
C ALA A 74 -1.78 -15.63 22.97
N THR A 75 -1.38 -16.59 22.14
CA THR A 75 -0.19 -16.46 21.28
C THR A 75 -0.42 -15.39 20.21
N ILE A 76 0.48 -14.42 20.13
CA ILE A 76 0.44 -13.39 19.09
C ILE A 76 1.05 -13.91 17.79
N GLN A 77 0.35 -13.65 16.69
CA GLN A 77 0.63 -14.13 15.35
C GLN A 77 0.37 -13.02 14.33
N VAL A 78 1.03 -13.10 13.17
CA VAL A 78 0.79 -12.15 12.06
C VAL A 78 -0.68 -12.16 11.65
N ILE A 79 -1.24 -13.34 11.42
CA ILE A 79 -2.68 -13.54 11.23
C ILE A 79 -3.22 -14.16 12.52
N PRO A 80 -4.24 -13.58 13.18
CA PRO A 80 -4.99 -12.40 12.76
C PRO A 80 -4.48 -11.08 13.38
N HIS A 81 -3.55 -11.09 14.34
CA HIS A 81 -3.31 -9.92 15.20
C HIS A 81 -2.72 -8.72 14.46
N ILE A 82 -1.69 -8.94 13.61
CA ILE A 82 -1.09 -7.87 12.81
C ILE A 82 -2.06 -7.44 11.70
N THR A 83 -2.66 -8.39 10.98
CA THR A 83 -3.60 -8.06 9.90
C THR A 83 -4.84 -7.34 10.40
N ASN A 84 -5.36 -7.68 11.58
CA ASN A 84 -6.46 -6.96 12.21
C ASN A 84 -6.06 -5.54 12.62
N GLU A 85 -4.87 -5.33 13.21
CA GLU A 85 -4.41 -3.98 13.53
C GLU A 85 -4.29 -3.10 12.27
N ILE A 86 -3.84 -3.67 11.14
CA ILE A 86 -3.81 -2.98 9.84
C ILE A 86 -5.23 -2.62 9.39
N LYS A 87 -6.15 -3.58 9.37
CA LYS A 87 -7.56 -3.35 8.97
C LYS A 87 -8.24 -2.29 9.85
N GLU A 88 -8.07 -2.38 11.17
CA GLU A 88 -8.59 -1.39 12.13
C GLU A 88 -8.06 0.02 11.86
N ARG A 89 -6.81 0.17 11.43
CA ARG A 89 -6.25 1.47 11.05
C ARG A 89 -6.86 2.00 9.76
N ILE A 90 -7.02 1.15 8.75
CA ILE A 90 -7.65 1.53 7.48
C ILE A 90 -9.08 2.01 7.73
N ILE A 91 -9.88 1.24 8.47
CA ILE A 91 -11.28 1.57 8.79
C ILE A 91 -11.34 2.91 9.55
N ARG A 92 -10.55 3.08 10.62
CA ARG A 92 -10.51 4.33 11.40
C ARG A 92 -10.03 5.53 10.58
N GLY A 93 -9.15 5.32 9.61
CA GLY A 93 -8.68 6.37 8.70
C GLY A 93 -9.73 6.78 7.68
N GLY A 94 -10.74 5.93 7.44
CA GLY A 94 -11.85 6.17 6.52
C GLY A 94 -13.11 6.74 7.14
N GLU A 95 -13.19 6.83 8.47
CA GLU A 95 -14.39 7.34 9.16
C GLU A 95 -14.81 8.72 8.61
N GLY A 96 -16.08 8.85 8.27
CA GLY A 96 -16.66 10.09 7.72
C GLY A 96 -16.35 10.36 6.24
N HIS A 97 -15.80 9.39 5.49
CA HIS A 97 -15.51 9.51 4.07
C HIS A 97 -16.27 8.44 3.25
N ASP A 98 -16.70 8.80 2.04
CA ASP A 98 -17.38 7.86 1.14
C ASP A 98 -16.42 6.84 0.51
N VAL A 99 -15.17 7.25 0.28
CA VAL A 99 -14.14 6.43 -0.37
C VAL A 99 -12.80 6.60 0.34
N VAL A 100 -12.11 5.48 0.58
CA VAL A 100 -10.76 5.45 1.15
C VAL A 100 -9.80 4.92 0.10
N LEU A 101 -8.88 5.78 -0.35
CA LEU A 101 -7.74 5.38 -1.16
C LEU A 101 -6.60 4.94 -0.24
N VAL A 102 -6.17 3.68 -0.38
CA VAL A 102 -5.10 3.06 0.41
C VAL A 102 -3.95 2.70 -0.52
N GLU A 103 -2.82 3.38 -0.38
CA GLU A 103 -1.59 3.04 -1.06
C GLU A 103 -0.77 2.07 -0.20
N VAL A 104 -0.54 0.87 -0.72
CA VAL A 104 0.34 -0.12 -0.09
C VAL A 104 1.74 0.03 -0.66
N GLY A 105 2.68 0.44 0.20
CA GLY A 105 4.08 0.56 -0.15
C GLY A 105 4.79 -0.80 -0.32
N GLY A 106 5.99 -0.73 -0.88
CA GLY A 106 6.79 -1.89 -1.28
C GLY A 106 6.36 -2.44 -2.64
N THR A 107 6.92 -3.60 -3.02
CA THR A 107 6.59 -4.27 -4.27
C THR A 107 5.87 -5.59 -3.99
N VAL A 108 4.85 -5.91 -4.78
CA VAL A 108 4.22 -7.24 -4.71
C VAL A 108 5.27 -8.32 -4.99
N GLY A 109 5.38 -9.27 -4.06
CA GLY A 109 6.43 -10.30 -4.03
C GLY A 109 7.47 -10.09 -2.93
N ASP A 110 7.56 -8.87 -2.39
CA ASP A 110 8.46 -8.60 -1.26
C ASP A 110 7.86 -9.09 0.06
N ILE A 111 8.71 -9.67 0.92
CA ILE A 111 8.31 -10.24 2.22
C ILE A 111 7.68 -9.17 3.13
N GLU A 112 8.18 -7.94 3.06
CA GLU A 112 7.76 -6.85 3.93
C GLU A 112 6.31 -6.38 3.69
N SER A 113 5.80 -6.55 2.46
CA SER A 113 4.43 -6.13 2.10
C SER A 113 3.38 -7.22 2.36
N LEU A 114 3.79 -8.47 2.63
CA LEU A 114 2.87 -9.60 2.81
C LEU A 114 1.79 -9.35 3.89
N PRO A 115 2.08 -8.78 5.07
CA PRO A 115 1.05 -8.50 6.07
C PRO A 115 0.01 -7.48 5.58
N PHE A 116 0.42 -6.45 4.83
CA PHE A 116 -0.50 -5.46 4.28
C PHE A 116 -1.37 -6.05 3.16
N LEU A 117 -0.78 -6.84 2.27
CA LEU A 117 -1.51 -7.49 1.18
C LEU A 117 -2.53 -8.49 1.73
N GLU A 118 -2.16 -9.29 2.74
CA GLU A 118 -3.12 -10.18 3.41
C GLU A 118 -4.22 -9.40 4.13
N ALA A 119 -3.90 -8.28 4.78
CA ALA A 119 -4.89 -7.45 5.44
C ALA A 119 -5.93 -6.88 4.47
N ILE A 120 -5.53 -6.31 3.33
CA ILE A 120 -6.48 -5.79 2.33
C ILE A 120 -7.28 -6.91 1.68
N ARG A 121 -6.68 -8.09 1.47
CA ARG A 121 -7.36 -9.27 0.94
C ARG A 121 -8.47 -9.76 1.88
N GLN A 122 -8.19 -9.86 3.18
CA GLN A 122 -9.19 -10.17 4.20
C GLN A 122 -10.26 -9.09 4.26
N MET A 123 -9.86 -7.81 4.24
CA MET A 123 -10.78 -6.68 4.29
C MET A 123 -11.78 -6.72 3.14
N ALA A 124 -11.34 -7.04 1.92
CA ALA A 124 -12.23 -7.17 0.76
C ALA A 124 -13.30 -8.26 0.92
N ALA A 125 -12.97 -9.35 1.62
CA ALA A 125 -13.94 -10.40 1.95
C ALA A 125 -14.91 -9.96 3.06
N GLU A 126 -14.45 -9.12 4.00
CA GLU A 126 -15.25 -8.61 5.12
C GLU A 126 -16.20 -7.47 4.70
N VAL A 127 -15.75 -6.54 3.85
CA VAL A 127 -16.55 -5.37 3.41
C VAL A 127 -17.36 -5.63 2.15
N GLY A 128 -17.05 -6.70 1.40
CA GLY A 128 -17.68 -7.01 0.12
C GLY A 128 -16.85 -6.57 -1.08
N ARG A 129 -16.93 -7.36 -2.16
CA ARG A 129 -16.13 -7.12 -3.37
C ARG A 129 -16.62 -5.91 -4.16
N GLU A 130 -17.90 -5.62 -4.08
CA GLU A 130 -18.59 -4.46 -4.62
C GLU A 130 -18.18 -3.14 -3.94
N HIS A 131 -17.61 -3.22 -2.73
CA HIS A 131 -17.09 -2.10 -1.96
C HIS A 131 -15.56 -2.02 -1.98
N THR A 132 -14.90 -2.84 -2.81
CA THR A 132 -13.45 -2.89 -2.93
C THR A 132 -13.02 -2.75 -4.38
N PHE A 133 -12.00 -1.93 -4.64
CA PHE A 133 -11.39 -1.79 -5.96
C PHE A 133 -9.86 -1.86 -5.85
N TYR A 134 -9.24 -2.79 -6.59
CA TYR A 134 -7.80 -2.97 -6.63
C TYR A 134 -7.20 -2.36 -7.90
N LEU A 135 -6.30 -1.40 -7.70
CA LEU A 135 -5.53 -0.76 -8.76
C LEU A 135 -4.06 -1.19 -8.64
N HIS A 136 -3.56 -1.93 -9.62
CA HIS A 136 -2.19 -2.44 -9.58
C HIS A 136 -1.26 -1.69 -10.54
N LEU A 137 -0.24 -1.04 -10.00
CA LEU A 137 0.77 -0.30 -10.76
C LEU A 137 1.87 -1.24 -11.22
N THR A 138 2.15 -1.27 -12.52
CA THR A 138 3.24 -2.07 -13.10
C THR A 138 4.15 -1.23 -13.98
N LEU A 139 5.37 -1.72 -14.23
CA LEU A 139 6.31 -1.13 -15.17
C LEU A 139 6.28 -1.89 -16.50
N VAL A 140 6.16 -1.14 -17.59
CA VAL A 140 6.29 -1.62 -18.97
C VAL A 140 7.57 -1.01 -19.56
N PRO A 141 8.72 -1.68 -19.41
CA PRO A 141 10.00 -1.15 -19.88
C PRO A 141 10.10 -1.18 -21.40
N TYR A 142 10.75 -0.16 -21.96
CA TYR A 142 11.19 -0.13 -23.35
C TYR A 142 12.63 -0.63 -23.46
N LEU A 143 12.88 -1.61 -24.34
CA LEU A 143 14.21 -2.11 -24.63
C LEU A 143 14.76 -1.45 -25.89
N ALA A 144 15.71 -0.53 -25.71
CA ALA A 144 16.32 0.21 -26.80
C ALA A 144 17.00 -0.70 -27.85
N ALA A 145 17.61 -1.80 -27.42
CA ALA A 145 18.28 -2.75 -28.29
C ALA A 145 17.33 -3.44 -29.30
N SER A 146 16.07 -3.67 -28.92
CA SER A 146 15.07 -4.30 -29.80
C SER A 146 14.04 -3.32 -30.35
N GLY A 147 14.02 -2.07 -29.87
CA GLY A 147 13.04 -1.07 -30.30
C GLY A 147 11.62 -1.31 -29.80
N GLU A 148 11.43 -2.09 -28.73
CA GLU A 148 10.11 -2.59 -28.32
C GLU A 148 9.86 -2.46 -26.82
N VAL A 149 8.59 -2.24 -26.46
CA VAL A 149 8.12 -2.38 -25.08
C VAL A 149 7.97 -3.85 -24.70
N LYS A 150 8.19 -4.20 -23.43
CA LYS A 150 8.03 -5.57 -22.93
C LYS A 150 6.99 -5.61 -21.82
N THR A 151 5.95 -6.39 -22.03
CA THR A 151 4.81 -6.53 -21.10
C THR A 151 4.95 -7.71 -20.14
N LYS A 152 5.92 -8.60 -20.36
CA LYS A 152 6.19 -9.75 -19.47
C LYS A 152 6.35 -9.36 -17.99
N PRO A 153 7.05 -8.27 -17.62
CA PRO A 153 7.12 -7.84 -16.22
C PRO A 153 5.74 -7.56 -15.61
N THR A 154 4.84 -6.93 -16.37
CA THR A 154 3.44 -6.70 -15.95
C THR A 154 2.71 -8.03 -15.76
N GLN A 155 2.82 -8.97 -16.71
CA GLN A 155 2.17 -10.29 -16.59
C GLN A 155 2.65 -11.06 -15.35
N HIS A 156 3.95 -11.06 -15.08
CA HIS A 156 4.52 -11.73 -13.92
C HIS A 156 4.09 -11.06 -12.61
N SER A 157 4.08 -9.72 -12.56
CA SER A 157 3.62 -8.97 -11.40
C SER A 157 2.14 -9.22 -11.08
N VAL A 158 1.28 -9.28 -12.11
CA VAL A 158 -0.13 -9.65 -11.95
C VAL A 158 -0.27 -11.09 -11.47
N LYS A 159 0.53 -12.02 -11.99
CA LYS A 159 0.53 -13.41 -11.53
C LYS A 159 0.91 -13.51 -10.05
N GLU A 160 1.88 -12.72 -9.60
CA GLU A 160 2.27 -12.67 -8.19
C GLU A 160 1.17 -12.11 -7.29
N LEU A 161 0.47 -11.05 -7.73
CA LEU A 161 -0.67 -10.51 -7.00
C LEU A 161 -1.84 -11.50 -6.92
N LEU A 162 -2.09 -12.23 -8.00
CA LEU A 162 -3.10 -13.30 -8.05
C LEU A 162 -2.73 -14.49 -7.17
N SER A 163 -1.44 -14.82 -7.03
CA SER A 163 -0.97 -15.96 -6.23
C SER A 163 -1.33 -15.82 -4.75
N ILE A 164 -1.39 -14.59 -4.26
CA ILE A 164 -1.83 -14.24 -2.90
C ILE A 164 -3.33 -13.98 -2.81
N GLY A 165 -4.10 -14.23 -3.87
CA GLY A 165 -5.56 -14.15 -3.87
C GLY A 165 -6.13 -12.74 -4.04
N ILE A 166 -5.36 -11.80 -4.59
CA ILE A 166 -5.84 -10.45 -4.95
C ILE A 166 -6.00 -10.36 -6.46
N GLN A 167 -7.24 -10.13 -6.92
CA GLN A 167 -7.54 -9.90 -8.32
C GLN A 167 -7.61 -8.40 -8.61
N PRO A 168 -6.68 -7.82 -9.41
CA PRO A 168 -6.74 -6.41 -9.78
C PRO A 168 -7.97 -6.13 -10.66
N ASP A 169 -8.62 -4.99 -10.42
CA ASP A 169 -9.71 -4.48 -11.24
C ASP A 169 -9.18 -3.65 -12.43
N ALA A 170 -8.10 -2.91 -12.19
CA ALA A 170 -7.43 -2.11 -13.20
C ALA A 170 -5.92 -2.15 -13.04
N LEU A 171 -5.22 -1.91 -14.15
CA LEU A 171 -3.76 -1.91 -14.22
C LEU A 171 -3.27 -0.54 -14.67
N ILE A 172 -2.39 0.08 -13.88
CA ILE A 172 -1.65 1.27 -14.31
C ILE A 172 -0.32 0.82 -14.89
N CYS A 173 -0.24 0.84 -16.22
CA CYS A 173 0.95 0.46 -16.97
C CYS A 173 1.89 1.67 -17.12
N ARG A 174 2.84 1.87 -16.20
CA ARG A 174 3.84 2.94 -16.27
C ARG A 174 4.87 2.64 -17.35
N SER A 175 5.12 3.61 -18.24
CA SER A 175 6.14 3.50 -19.28
C SER A 175 6.74 4.89 -19.57
N ASP A 176 7.97 4.92 -20.08
CA ASP A 176 8.65 6.14 -20.54
C ASP A 176 8.20 6.57 -21.94
N ARG A 177 7.41 5.73 -22.62
CA ARG A 177 6.89 5.95 -23.96
C ARG A 177 5.42 5.55 -24.05
N VAL A 178 4.75 5.99 -25.12
CA VAL A 178 3.39 5.54 -25.41
C VAL A 178 3.40 4.03 -25.69
N ILE A 179 2.62 3.28 -24.92
CA ILE A 179 2.45 1.84 -25.15
C ILE A 179 1.62 1.64 -26.42
N PRO A 180 2.07 0.87 -27.42
CA PRO A 180 1.29 0.58 -28.62
C PRO A 180 -0.08 -0.03 -28.28
N ALA A 181 -1.12 0.28 -29.07
CA ALA A 181 -2.49 -0.21 -28.83
C ALA A 181 -2.56 -1.74 -28.70
N ASN A 182 -1.78 -2.44 -29.52
CA ASN A 182 -1.70 -3.90 -29.55
C ASN A 182 -1.18 -4.48 -28.22
N GLU A 183 -0.23 -3.80 -27.59
CA GLU A 183 0.37 -4.23 -26.31
C GLU A 183 -0.52 -3.84 -25.12
N ARG A 184 -1.25 -2.72 -25.22
CA ARG A 184 -2.30 -2.35 -24.25
C ARG A 184 -3.45 -3.35 -24.24
N ALA A 185 -3.98 -3.71 -25.41
CA ALA A 185 -5.10 -4.64 -25.52
C ALA A 185 -4.80 -6.03 -24.93
N LYS A 186 -3.53 -6.43 -24.93
CA LYS A 186 -3.10 -7.71 -24.34
C LYS A 186 -3.02 -7.68 -22.80
N ASN A 187 -2.76 -6.53 -22.18
CA ASN A 187 -2.26 -6.49 -20.78
C ASN A 187 -2.81 -5.37 -19.90
N CYS A 188 -3.54 -4.37 -20.41
CA CYS A 188 -3.99 -3.24 -19.62
C CYS A 188 -5.50 -3.06 -19.82
N THR A 189 -6.30 -3.21 -18.75
CA THR A 189 -7.67 -2.71 -18.71
C THR A 189 -7.58 -1.20 -18.61
N VAL A 190 -7.96 -0.48 -19.67
CA VAL A 190 -7.94 0.98 -19.72
C VAL A 190 -9.20 1.50 -19.02
N LEU A 191 -9.02 2.31 -17.97
CA LEU A 191 -10.06 3.23 -17.47
C LEU A 191 -10.05 4.49 -18.34
#